data_AF-A0A4Y2N6I1-F1
#
_entry.id   AF-A0A4Y2N6I1-F1
#
_cell.length_a   1.000
_cell.length_b   1.000
_cell.length_c   1.000
_cell.angle_alpha   90.00
_cell.angle_beta   90.00
_cell.angle_gamma   90.00
#
_symmetry.space_group_name_H-M   'P 1'
#
loop_
_entity.id
_entity.type
_entity.pdbx_description
1 polymer ?
#
loop_
_entity_poly.entity_id
_entity_poly.type
_entity_poly.pdbx_seq_one_letter_code
_entity_poly.pdbx_strand_id
1 'polypeptide(L)'
;SVTEGYNGTVFAYGQTGCGKSFTMQGITHPPSQKGIIPRAFEHIFEAISITENTKFLVHASYLEIYNEEIRDLLGKETKKKLELKEHPDKGVYVA
;
A
#
# COMPACT_ATOMS: atom_id res chain seq x y z
N SER A 1 -9.10 -11.43 7.87
CA SER A 1 -8.69 -11.49 6.45
C SER A 1 -7.22 -11.11 6.29
N VAL A 2 -6.79 -9.84 6.14
CA VAL A 2 -5.34 -9.54 6.02
C VAL A 2 -4.58 -9.69 7.35
N THR A 3 -5.20 -9.28 8.46
CA THR A 3 -4.66 -9.47 9.83
C THR A 3 -4.57 -10.94 10.25
N GLU A 4 -5.21 -11.85 9.50
CA GLU A 4 -5.17 -13.31 9.70
C GLU A 4 -4.15 -14.00 8.79
N GLY A 5 -3.38 -13.25 8.00
CA GLY A 5 -2.32 -13.78 7.15
C GLY A 5 -2.67 -13.98 5.67
N TYR A 6 -3.79 -13.43 5.18
CA TYR A 6 -4.14 -13.49 3.76
C TYR A 6 -3.67 -12.25 2.98
N ASN A 7 -3.35 -12.44 1.70
CA ASN A 7 -3.04 -11.35 0.77
C ASN A 7 -4.33 -10.60 0.36
N GLY A 8 -4.31 -9.27 0.36
CA GLY A 8 -5.44 -8.43 -0.05
C GLY A 8 -4.99 -7.28 -0.94
N THR A 9 -5.77 -6.99 -2.00
CA THR A 9 -5.48 -5.93 -2.97
C THR A 9 -6.73 -5.07 -3.18
N VAL A 10 -6.55 -3.75 -3.13
CA VAL A 10 -7.56 -2.77 -3.54
C VAL A 10 -6.95 -1.87 -4.61
N PHE A 11 -7.61 -1.74 -5.75
CA PHE A 11 -7.18 -0.88 -6.85
C PHE A 11 -8.31 0.07 -7.26
N ALA A 12 -7.97 1.32 -7.55
CA ALA A 12 -8.91 2.30 -8.09
C ALA A 12 -8.69 2.49 -9.59
N TYR A 13 -9.76 2.32 -10.38
CA TYR A 13 -9.71 2.39 -11.84
C TYR A 13 -10.79 3.34 -12.38
N GLY A 14 -10.48 4.05 -13.47
CA GLY A 14 -11.39 5.01 -14.11
C GLY A 14 -10.63 6.14 -14.81
N GLN A 15 -11.37 7.02 -15.48
CA GLN A 15 -10.82 8.14 -16.25
C GLN A 15 -10.01 9.13 -15.38
N THR A 16 -9.08 9.87 -15.98
CA THR A 16 -8.43 11.02 -15.31
C THR A 16 -9.48 12.00 -14.79
N GLY A 17 -9.34 12.43 -13.53
CA GLY A 17 -10.29 13.33 -12.88
C GLY A 17 -11.51 12.65 -12.24
N CYS A 18 -11.72 11.33 -12.38
CA CYS A 18 -12.88 10.63 -11.80
C CYS A 18 -12.78 10.35 -10.29
N GLY A 19 -11.74 10.86 -9.61
CA GLY A 19 -11.59 10.72 -8.16
C GLY A 19 -10.78 9.52 -7.66
N LYS A 20 -10.05 8.77 -8.51
CA LYS A 20 -9.20 7.62 -8.06
C LYS A 20 -8.30 7.96 -6.87
N SER A 21 -7.52 9.04 -6.97
CA SER A 21 -6.63 9.50 -5.90
C SER A 21 -7.41 9.98 -4.68
N PHE A 22 -8.57 10.60 -4.89
CA PHE A 22 -9.45 11.01 -3.79
C PHE A 22 -10.03 9.80 -3.03
N THR A 23 -10.40 8.73 -3.72
CA THR A 23 -10.87 7.50 -3.07
C THR A 23 -9.75 6.81 -2.28
N MET A 24 -8.55 6.71 -2.85
CA MET A 24 -7.43 6.01 -2.20
C MET A 24 -6.78 6.82 -1.07
N GLN A 25 -6.48 8.11 -1.30
CA GLN A 25 -5.81 8.98 -0.33
C GLN A 25 -6.83 9.82 0.47
N GLY A 26 -7.78 10.43 -0.23
CA GLY A 26 -8.72 11.39 0.33
C GLY A 26 -8.03 12.65 0.84
N ILE A 27 -8.64 13.31 1.82
CA ILE A 27 -8.08 14.46 2.52
C ILE A 27 -8.07 14.22 4.03
N THR A 28 -7.14 14.85 4.74
CA THR A 28 -6.96 14.66 6.19
C THR A 28 -8.12 15.24 7.00
N HIS A 29 -8.69 16.36 6.54
CA HIS A 29 -9.79 17.05 7.20
C HIS A 29 -10.86 17.46 6.18
N PRO A 30 -12.16 17.19 6.45
CA PRO A 30 -12.70 16.52 7.64
C PRO A 30 -12.43 14.99 7.64
N PRO A 31 -12.44 14.31 8.81
CA PRO A 31 -12.18 12.86 8.90
C PRO A 31 -13.10 11.98 8.05
N SER A 32 -14.31 12.46 7.73
CA SER A 32 -15.25 11.79 6.83
C SER A 32 -14.72 11.65 5.40
N GLN A 33 -13.75 12.48 4.99
CA GLN A 33 -13.16 12.47 3.66
C GLN A 33 -11.79 11.78 3.58
N LYS A 34 -11.35 11.09 4.64
CA LYS A 34 -10.17 10.21 4.55
C LYS A 34 -10.42 9.07 3.56
N GLY A 35 -9.43 8.79 2.71
CA GLY A 35 -9.48 7.70 1.74
C GLY A 35 -9.22 6.32 2.34
N ILE A 36 -9.12 5.32 1.48
CA ILE A 36 -8.91 3.92 1.86
C ILE A 36 -7.56 3.71 2.56
N ILE A 37 -6.46 4.29 2.06
CA ILE A 37 -5.10 4.09 2.59
C ILE A 37 -4.98 4.53 4.06
N PRO A 38 -5.33 5.79 4.45
CA PRO A 38 -5.23 6.19 5.86
C PRO A 38 -6.16 5.39 6.78
N ARG A 39 -7.35 5.00 6.30
CA ARG A 39 -8.28 4.14 7.08
C ARG A 39 -7.73 2.73 7.27
N ALA A 40 -7.04 2.17 6.28
CA ALA A 40 -6.40 0.87 6.38
C ALA A 40 -5.30 0.89 7.45
N PHE A 41 -4.49 1.96 7.51
CA PHE A 41 -3.50 2.10 8.59
C PHE A 41 -4.15 2.16 9.97
N GLU A 42 -5.18 3.00 10.15
CA GLU A 42 -5.93 3.10 11.42
C GLU A 42 -6.46 1.73 11.85
N HIS A 43 -7.13 1.01 10.95
CA HIS A 43 -7.70 -0.31 11.23
C HIS A 43 -6.63 -1.36 11.57
N ILE A 44 -5.49 -1.37 10.85
CA ILE A 44 -4.38 -2.30 11.14
C ILE A 44 -3.82 -2.05 12.53
N PHE A 45 -3.53 -0.80 12.87
CA PHE A 45 -2.94 -0.47 14.18
C PHE A 45 -3.94 -0.64 15.33
N GLU A 46 -5.23 -0.38 15.11
CA GLU A 46 -6.29 -0.70 16.07
C GLU A 46 -6.35 -2.21 16.34
N ALA A 47 -6.39 -3.04 15.30
CA ALA A 47 -6.41 -4.49 15.42
C ALA A 47 -5.17 -5.04 16.16
N ILE A 48 -3.98 -4.48 15.89
CA ILE A 48 -2.75 -4.83 16.62
C ILE A 48 -2.87 -4.46 18.10
N SER A 49 -3.43 -3.30 18.43
CA SER A 49 -3.49 -2.80 19.80
C SER A 49 -4.39 -3.62 20.73
N ILE A 50 -5.42 -4.27 20.19
CA ILE A 50 -6.38 -5.09 20.94
C ILE A 50 -6.04 -6.59 20.95
N THR A 51 -5.04 -7.01 20.18
CA THR A 51 -4.67 -8.43 20.07
C THR A 51 -3.60 -8.78 21.11
N GLU A 52 -3.95 -9.66 22.04
CA GLU A 52 -3.01 -10.19 23.03
C GLU A 52 -2.24 -11.42 22.50
N ASN A 53 -1.09 -11.72 23.12
CA ASN A 53 -0.28 -12.92 22.85
C ASN A 53 0.24 -13.10 21.40
N THR A 54 0.20 -12.05 20.58
CA THR A 54 0.74 -12.05 19.21
C THR A 54 1.68 -10.88 19.02
N LYS A 55 2.84 -11.10 18.40
CA LYS A 55 3.78 -10.03 18.03
C LYS A 55 3.61 -9.68 16.56
N PHE A 56 3.45 -8.41 16.27
CA PHE A 56 3.30 -7.90 14.91
C PHE A 56 4.54 -7.11 14.50
N LEU A 57 4.92 -7.24 13.23
CA LEU A 57 5.91 -6.42 12.55
C LEU A 57 5.29 -5.90 11.26
N VAL A 58 5.18 -4.59 11.12
CA VAL A 58 4.53 -3.95 9.97
C VAL A 58 5.60 -3.29 9.10
N HIS A 59 5.61 -3.64 7.82
CA HIS A 59 6.44 -3.02 6.80
C HIS A 59 5.56 -2.33 5.76
N ALA A 60 6.05 -1.23 5.20
CA ALA A 60 5.41 -0.52 4.10
C ALA A 60 6.43 -0.28 2.98
N SER A 61 5.98 -0.46 1.75
CA SER A 61 6.69 -0.07 0.53
C SER A 61 5.78 0.82 -0.31
N TYR A 62 6.36 1.74 -1.07
CA TYR A 62 5.61 2.59 -1.98
C TYR A 62 6.36 2.77 -3.29
N LEU A 63 5.70 2.42 -4.39
CA LEU A 63 6.31 2.37 -5.72
C LEU A 63 5.42 3.07 -6.74
N GLU A 64 6.05 3.61 -7.78
CA GLU A 64 5.36 4.06 -8.99
C GLU A 64 5.84 3.25 -10.20
N ILE A 65 4.92 3.02 -11.14
CA ILE A 65 5.23 2.55 -12.48
C ILE A 65 5.00 3.75 -13.39
N TYR A 66 6.09 4.28 -13.95
CA TYR A 66 6.05 5.44 -14.84
C TYR A 66 6.86 5.14 -16.10
N ASN A 67 6.23 5.20 -17.27
CA ASN A 67 6.87 4.90 -18.55
C ASN A 67 7.58 3.52 -18.55
N GLU A 68 6.89 2.48 -18.09
CA GLU A 68 7.42 1.11 -17.94
C GLU A 68 8.65 0.98 -17.02
N GLU A 69 8.90 1.97 -16.16
CA GLU A 69 9.95 1.91 -15.13
C GLU A 69 9.35 1.87 -13.74
N ILE A 70 9.83 0.93 -12.92
CA ILE A 70 9.50 0.85 -11.50
C ILE A 70 10.47 1.74 -10.71
N ARG A 71 9.91 2.59 -9.86
CA ARG A 71 10.67 3.49 -8.98
C ARG A 71 10.18 3.38 -7.55
N ASP A 72 11.14 3.37 -6.62
CA ASP A 72 10.86 3.42 -5.18
C ASP A 72 10.64 4.88 -4.75
N LEU A 73 9.45 5.16 -4.22
CA LEU A 73 9.04 6.48 -3.74
C LEU A 73 9.55 6.77 -2.31
N LEU A 74 10.02 5.76 -1.58
CA LEU A 74 10.58 5.89 -0.23
C LEU A 74 12.11 5.75 -0.20
N GLY A 75 12.70 5.26 -1.29
CA GLY A 75 14.13 5.10 -1.45
C GLY A 75 14.89 6.43 -1.49
N LYS A 76 16.17 6.41 -1.07
CA LYS A 76 17.06 7.58 -1.12
C LYS A 76 17.28 8.08 -2.56
N GLU A 77 17.23 7.18 -3.52
CA GLU A 77 17.45 7.44 -4.94
C GLU A 77 16.18 7.13 -5.75
N THR A 78 15.26 8.07 -5.81
CA THR A 78 13.96 7.92 -6.49
C THR A 78 14.08 7.70 -8.01
N LYS A 79 15.26 7.97 -8.60
CA LYS A 79 15.55 7.73 -10.02
C LYS A 79 16.19 6.37 -10.29
N LYS A 80 16.52 5.60 -9.25
CA LYS A 80 17.07 4.26 -9.44
C LYS A 80 15.97 3.36 -9.99
N LYS A 81 16.24 2.76 -11.15
CA LYS A 81 15.37 1.76 -11.75
C LYS A 81 15.44 0.46 -10.95
N LEU A 82 14.27 -0.09 -10.64
CA LEU A 82 14.14 -1.40 -9.98
C LEU A 82 13.72 -2.47 -10.99
N GLU A 83 14.08 -3.72 -10.70
CA GLU A 83 13.79 -4.86 -11.56
C GLU A 83 12.68 -5.74 -10.99
N LEU A 84 11.87 -6.32 -11.87
CA LEU A 84 10.94 -7.38 -11.51
C LEU A 84 11.66 -8.72 -11.51
N LYS A 85 11.47 -9.49 -10.44
CA LYS A 85 11.98 -10.85 -10.29
C LYS A 85 10.85 -11.79 -9.90
N GLU A 86 11.01 -13.06 -10.23
CA GLU A 86 10.05 -14.11 -9.90
C GLU A 86 10.72 -15.17 -9.02
N HIS A 87 10.00 -15.63 -8.00
CA HIS A 87 10.44 -16.72 -7.13
C HIS A 87 9.27 -17.69 -6.89
N PRO A 88 9.46 -19.01 -6.96
CA PRO A 88 8.37 -20.00 -6.84
C PRO A 88 7.48 -19.79 -5.60
N ASP A 89 8.09 -19.49 -4.45
CA ASP A 89 7.33 -19.32 -3.19
C ASP A 89 6.81 -17.90 -2.92
N LYS A 90 7.38 -16.87 -3.58
CA LYS A 90 7.03 -15.46 -3.30
C LYS A 90 6.23 -14.81 -4.43
N GLY A 91 6.11 -15.48 -5.56
CA GLY A 91 5.58 -14.90 -6.79
C GLY A 91 6.48 -13.80 -7.35
N VAL A 92 5.87 -12.82 -7.99
CA VAL A 92 6.55 -11.66 -8.58
C VAL A 92 6.84 -10.60 -7.50
N TYR A 93 8.07 -10.12 -7.44
CA TYR A 93 8.52 -9.09 -6.49
C TYR A 93 9.48 -8.08 -7.14
N VAL A 94 9.67 -6.95 -6.48
CA VAL A 94 10.57 -5.87 -6.90
C VAL A 94 11.91 -5.98 -6.15
N ALA A 95 13.04 -5.83 -6.86
CA ALA A 95 14.39 -5.97 -6.33
C ALA A 95 15.37 -4.89 -6.84
#